data_AF-A0A7R9AVM7-F1
#
_entry.id   AF-A0A7R9AVM7-F1
#
_cell.length_a   1.000
_cell.length_b   1.000
_cell.length_c   1.000
_cell.angle_alpha   90.00
_cell.angle_beta   90.00
_cell.angle_gamma   90.00
#
_symmetry.space_group_name_H-M   'P 1'
#
loop_
_entity.id
_entity.type
_entity.pdbx_description
1 polymer ?
#
loop_
_entity_poly.entity_id
_entity_poly.type
_entity_poly.pdbx_seq_one_letter_code
_entity_poly.pdbx_strand_id
1 'polypeptide(L)'
;MRKSYFGDHVNGLNRVAKKLNIDCAPAVVGFDFHCGGSHPTYDGFVVCEEFVDILLDAWNQEMEEGEKRRQDKHDKRVYGNWRRLIKGLLIRERLQARYSFERQEDSSKGKLKVKKRKLKSESESD
;
A
#
# COMPACT_ATOMS: atom_id res chain seq x y z
N MET A 1 -38.81 -0.91 5.14
CA MET A 1 -37.34 -0.86 5.07
C MET A 1 -36.94 0.50 4.53
N ARG A 2 -36.44 1.40 5.39
CA ARG A 2 -35.85 2.67 4.96
C ARG A 2 -34.42 2.38 4.52
N LYS A 3 -34.10 2.58 3.24
CA LYS A 3 -32.73 2.44 2.74
C LYS A 3 -31.99 3.76 2.99
N SER A 4 -31.18 3.81 4.03
CA SER A 4 -30.20 4.88 4.23
C SER A 4 -29.03 4.61 3.29
N TYR A 5 -28.98 5.31 2.15
CA TYR A 5 -27.84 5.24 1.24
C TYR A 5 -26.70 6.07 1.84
N PHE A 6 -25.74 5.42 2.49
CA PHE A 6 -24.45 6.03 2.86
C PHE A 6 -23.54 5.97 1.64
N GLY A 7 -23.25 7.13 1.05
CA GLY A 7 -22.54 7.29 -0.22
C GLY A 7 -21.03 7.01 -0.18
N ASP A 8 -20.51 6.35 0.84
CA ASP A 8 -19.07 6.09 0.98
C ASP A 8 -18.82 4.59 1.06
N HIS A 9 -17.92 4.09 0.20
CA HIS A 9 -17.46 2.70 0.22
C HIS A 9 -16.90 2.36 1.61
N VAL A 10 -17.71 1.69 2.44
CA VAL A 10 -17.38 1.19 3.78
C VAL A 10 -16.41 0.00 3.69
N ASN A 11 -15.21 0.29 3.18
CA ASN A 11 -14.18 -0.72 2.95
C ASN A 11 -13.69 -1.28 4.29
N GLY A 12 -13.65 -2.60 4.40
CA GLY A 12 -13.16 -3.28 5.60
C GLY A 12 -14.18 -3.42 6.75
N LEU A 13 -15.44 -2.98 6.57
CA LEU A 13 -16.51 -3.11 7.57
C LEU A 13 -16.68 -4.56 8.08
N ASN A 14 -16.60 -5.54 7.17
CA ASN A 14 -16.68 -6.97 7.50
C ASN A 14 -15.67 -7.40 8.59
N ARG A 15 -14.46 -6.84 8.56
CA ARG A 15 -13.44 -7.17 9.57
C ARG A 15 -13.80 -6.60 10.94
N VAL A 16 -14.43 -5.44 10.98
CA VAL A 16 -14.93 -4.82 12.22
C VAL A 16 -16.13 -5.60 12.76
N ALA A 17 -17.09 -5.92 11.89
CA ALA A 17 -18.27 -6.72 12.23
C ALA A 17 -17.90 -8.07 12.85
N LYS A 18 -16.92 -8.77 12.26
CA LYS A 18 -16.40 -10.04 12.79
C LYS A 18 -15.75 -9.92 14.17
N LYS A 19 -15.13 -8.78 14.49
CA LYS A 19 -14.55 -8.57 15.83
C LYS A 19 -15.63 -8.35 16.89
N LEU A 20 -16.73 -7.73 16.49
CA LEU A 20 -17.88 -7.44 17.35
C LEU A 20 -18.90 -8.57 17.41
N ASN A 21 -18.69 -9.66 16.65
CA ASN A 21 -19.66 -10.74 16.45
C ASN A 21 -21.04 -10.25 15.97
N ILE A 22 -21.05 -9.24 15.10
CA ILE A 22 -22.26 -8.73 14.45
C ILE A 22 -22.41 -9.42 13.10
N ASP A 23 -23.61 -9.93 12.82
CA ASP A 23 -23.94 -10.53 11.54
C ASP A 23 -23.99 -9.46 10.44
N CYS A 24 -23.14 -9.65 9.43
CA CYS A 24 -22.96 -8.71 8.33
C CYS A 24 -22.68 -9.48 7.04
N ALA A 25 -23.41 -9.15 5.97
CA ALA A 25 -23.28 -9.78 4.66
C ALA A 25 -22.95 -8.74 3.59
N PRO A 26 -22.03 -9.03 2.64
CA PRO A 26 -21.77 -8.13 1.52
C PRO A 26 -23.00 -8.02 0.61
N ALA A 27 -23.34 -6.81 0.18
CA ALA A 27 -24.49 -6.55 -0.67
C ALA A 27 -24.10 -6.66 -2.15
N VAL A 28 -24.71 -7.59 -2.89
CA VAL A 28 -24.61 -7.64 -4.35
C VAL A 28 -25.56 -6.58 -4.92
N VAL A 29 -25.00 -5.57 -5.58
CA VAL A 29 -25.76 -4.44 -6.15
C VAL A 29 -25.92 -4.56 -7.66
N GLY A 30 -25.08 -5.39 -8.30
CA GLY A 30 -25.16 -5.63 -9.73
C GLY A 30 -24.31 -6.80 -10.18
N PHE A 31 -24.21 -6.93 -11.50
CA PHE A 31 -23.32 -7.87 -12.16
C PHE A 31 -22.52 -7.12 -13.21
N ASP A 32 -21.22 -7.34 -13.20
CA ASP A 32 -20.28 -6.85 -14.20
C ASP A 32 -20.07 -7.93 -15.26
N PHE A 33 -20.11 -7.54 -16.53
CA PHE A 33 -19.98 -8.43 -17.67
C PHE A 33 -18.70 -8.10 -18.41
N HIS A 34 -17.61 -8.74 -18.01
CA HIS A 34 -16.32 -8.62 -18.66
C HIS A 34 -15.67 -10.00 -18.83
N CYS A 35 -14.72 -10.11 -19.77
CA CYS A 35 -14.00 -11.35 -20.06
C CYS A 35 -14.91 -12.56 -20.39
N GLY A 36 -16.08 -12.33 -20.99
CA GLY A 36 -17.02 -13.39 -21.37
C GLY A 36 -17.74 -14.06 -20.19
N GLY A 37 -17.65 -13.50 -18.98
CA GLY A 37 -18.35 -13.98 -17.78
C GLY A 37 -19.22 -12.91 -17.14
N SER A 38 -20.04 -13.34 -16.17
CA SER A 38 -20.81 -12.46 -15.29
C SER A 38 -20.26 -12.55 -13.88
N HIS A 39 -19.79 -11.42 -13.33
CA HIS A 39 -19.19 -11.33 -12.01
C HIS A 39 -20.09 -10.49 -11.08
N PRO A 40 -20.41 -10.95 -9.87
CA PRO A 40 -21.21 -10.14 -8.94
C PRO A 40 -20.43 -8.90 -8.48
N THR A 41 -21.06 -7.74 -8.57
CA THR A 41 -20.53 -6.46 -8.07
C THR A 41 -21.04 -6.24 -6.66
N TYR A 42 -20.11 -6.14 -5.71
CA TYR A 42 -20.41 -5.83 -4.32
C TYR A 42 -20.26 -4.34 -4.06
N ASP A 43 -21.34 -3.69 -3.63
CA ASP A 43 -21.31 -2.29 -3.24
C ASP A 43 -22.11 -2.11 -1.93
N GLY A 44 -21.38 -2.22 -0.82
CA GLY A 44 -21.92 -2.07 0.53
C GLY A 44 -22.18 -3.38 1.27
N PHE A 45 -22.82 -3.24 2.43
CA PHE A 45 -23.09 -4.33 3.39
C PHE A 45 -24.53 -4.25 3.90
N VAL A 46 -25.10 -5.42 4.19
CA VAL A 46 -26.40 -5.59 4.85
C VAL A 46 -26.14 -5.99 6.30
N VAL A 47 -26.77 -5.27 7.23
CA VAL A 47 -26.63 -5.42 8.69
C VAL A 47 -28.00 -5.29 9.33
N CYS A 48 -28.21 -5.92 10.49
CA CYS A 48 -29.42 -5.74 11.29
C CYS A 48 -29.54 -4.29 11.80
N GLU A 49 -30.75 -3.73 11.75
CA GLU A 49 -31.01 -2.30 12.03
C GLU A 49 -30.52 -1.86 13.44
N GLU A 50 -30.61 -2.74 14.43
CA GLU A 50 -30.22 -2.46 15.82
C GLU A 50 -28.70 -2.29 16.02
N PHE A 51 -27.87 -2.85 15.14
CA PHE A 51 -26.41 -2.84 15.26
C PHE A 51 -25.72 -1.85 14.33
N VAL A 52 -26.49 -1.10 13.53
CA VAL A 52 -25.95 -0.17 12.52
C VAL A 52 -25.05 0.88 13.18
N ASP A 53 -25.54 1.55 14.22
CA ASP A 53 -24.82 2.64 14.87
C ASP A 53 -23.53 2.14 15.55
N ILE A 54 -23.64 1.03 16.30
CA ILE A 54 -22.50 0.41 16.99
C ILE A 54 -21.41 0.00 16.00
N LEU A 55 -21.80 -0.58 14.87
CA LEU A 55 -20.85 -1.03 13.86
C LEU A 55 -20.18 0.15 13.14
N LEU A 56 -20.93 1.21 12.85
CA LEU A 56 -20.40 2.42 12.22
C LEU A 56 -19.41 3.14 13.13
N ASP A 57 -19.75 3.32 14.41
CA ASP A 57 -18.86 3.96 15.39
C ASP A 57 -17.56 3.19 15.54
N ALA A 58 -17.65 1.87 15.69
CA ALA A 58 -16.47 1.02 15.77
C ALA A 58 -15.62 1.05 14.48
N TRP A 59 -16.26 1.14 13.31
CA TRP A 59 -15.55 1.24 12.04
C TRP A 59 -14.84 2.58 11.91
N ASN A 60 -15.49 3.69 12.26
CA ASN A 60 -14.89 5.02 12.26
C ASN A 60 -13.64 5.06 13.15
N GLN A 61 -13.73 4.52 14.37
CA GLN A 61 -12.61 4.43 15.29
C GLN A 61 -11.46 3.57 14.71
N GLU A 62 -11.76 2.42 14.10
CA GLU A 62 -10.72 1.58 13.49
C GLU A 62 -10.06 2.25 12.28
N MET A 63 -10.81 3.04 11.50
CA MET A 63 -10.25 3.82 10.39
C MET A 63 -9.32 4.92 10.87
N GLU A 64 -9.71 5.67 11.89
CA GLU A 64 -8.87 6.73 12.50
C GLU A 64 -7.57 6.14 13.08
N GLU A 65 -7.67 5.05 13.86
CA GLU A 65 -6.50 4.36 14.39
C GLU A 65 -5.60 3.79 13.27
N GLY A 66 -6.23 3.26 12.22
CA GLY A 66 -5.55 2.73 11.04
C GLY A 66 -4.76 3.82 10.31
N GLU A 67 -5.37 4.99 10.12
CA GLU A 67 -4.73 6.14 9.51
C GLU A 67 -3.58 6.66 10.37
N LYS A 68 -3.78 6.85 11.68
CA LYS A 68 -2.71 7.27 12.58
C LYS A 68 -1.52 6.32 12.54
N ARG A 69 -1.79 5.01 12.57
CA ARG A 69 -0.74 3.97 12.45
C ARG A 69 -0.03 4.01 11.08
N ARG A 70 -0.75 4.35 10.00
CA ARG A 70 -0.19 4.51 8.65
C ARG A 70 0.71 5.74 8.58
N GLN A 71 0.28 6.86 9.16
CA GLN A 71 1.06 8.09 9.26
C GLN A 71 2.33 7.86 10.09
N ASP A 72 2.24 7.26 11.28
CA ASP A 72 3.41 6.93 12.11
C ASP A 72 4.44 6.07 11.36
N LYS A 73 3.97 5.07 10.58
CA LYS A 73 4.84 4.22 9.76
C LYS A 73 5.49 5.00 8.62
N HIS A 74 4.75 5.93 8.01
CA HIS A 74 5.26 6.79 6.97
C HIS A 74 6.37 7.69 7.53
N ASP A 75 6.09 8.39 8.63
CA ASP A 75 7.01 9.31 9.27
C ASP A 75 8.28 8.60 9.72
N LYS A 76 8.17 7.45 10.39
CA LYS A 76 9.33 6.64 10.79
C LYS A 76 10.22 6.26 9.59
N ARG A 77 9.62 5.94 8.44
CA ARG A 77 10.38 5.64 7.21
C ARG A 77 11.05 6.88 6.66
N VAL A 78 10.34 8.00 6.59
CA VAL A 78 10.88 9.30 6.14
C VAL A 78 12.07 9.70 7.01
N TYR A 79 11.89 9.83 8.33
CA TYR A 79 12.96 10.19 9.26
C TYR A 79 14.12 9.18 9.26
N GLY A 80 13.82 7.88 9.18
CA GLY A 80 14.84 6.85 9.06
C GLY A 80 15.72 7.01 7.81
N ASN A 81 15.11 7.31 6.66
CA ASN A 81 15.80 7.54 5.40
C ASN A 81 16.65 8.81 5.45
N TRP A 82 16.11 9.92 5.97
CA TRP A 82 16.85 11.17 6.15
C TRP A 82 18.06 10.98 7.08
N ARG A 83 17.87 10.28 8.20
CA ARG A 83 18.97 9.97 9.13
C ARG A 83 20.06 9.14 8.45
N ARG A 84 19.69 8.19 7.58
CA ARG A 84 20.65 7.38 6.81
C ARG A 84 21.44 8.24 5.82
N LEU A 85 20.78 9.15 5.11
CA LEU A 85 21.42 10.08 4.17
C LEU A 85 22.43 10.98 4.87
N ILE A 86 22.02 11.66 5.94
CA ILE A 86 22.89 12.58 6.70
C ILE A 86 24.11 11.82 7.25
N LYS A 87 23.90 10.66 7.87
CA LYS A 87 25.01 9.82 8.36
C LYS A 87 25.96 9.41 7.23
N GLY A 88 25.43 9.04 6.06
CA GLY A 88 26.23 8.69 4.89
C GLY A 88 27.10 9.85 4.42
N LEU A 89 26.55 11.07 4.39
CA LEU A 89 27.29 12.29 4.03
C LEU A 89 28.42 12.59 5.03
N LEU A 90 28.13 12.55 6.33
CA LEU A 90 29.12 12.78 7.39
C LEU A 90 30.25 11.73 7.36
N ILE A 91 29.92 10.46 7.13
CA ILE A 91 30.93 9.39 7.00
C ILE A 91 31.79 9.64 5.76
N ARG A 92 31.20 10.03 4.63
CA ARG A 92 31.95 10.33 3.40
C ARG A 92 32.92 11.48 3.60
N GLU A 93 32.48 12.56 4.24
CA GLU A 93 33.32 13.72 4.56
C GLU A 93 34.46 13.34 5.52
N ARG A 94 34.17 12.58 6.59
CA ARG A 94 35.19 12.10 7.52
C ARG A 94 36.24 11.23 6.86
N LEU A 95 35.83 10.34 5.94
CA LEU A 95 36.76 9.49 5.20
C LEU A 95 37.62 10.32 4.25
N GLN A 96 37.02 11.29 3.55
CA GLN A 96 37.74 12.20 2.66
C GLN A 96 38.79 13.02 3.42
N ALA A 97 38.48 13.51 4.62
CA ALA A 97 39.42 14.28 5.45
C ALA A 97 40.59 13.44 5.99
N ARG A 98 40.38 12.14 6.24
CA ARG A 98 41.41 11.25 6.80
C ARG A 98 42.29 10.57 5.76
N TYR A 99 41.74 10.27 4.59
CA TYR A 99 42.39 9.44 3.59
C TYR A 99 42.58 10.14 2.24
N SER A 100 42.12 11.39 2.10
CA SER A 100 42.21 12.21 0.88
C SER A 100 42.21 11.37 -0.40
N PHE A 101 41.12 10.66 -0.65
CA PHE A 101 40.89 10.04 -1.94
C PHE A 101 40.80 11.19 -2.95
N GLU A 102 41.90 11.48 -3.65
CA GLU A 102 41.87 12.34 -4.82
C GLU A 102 40.74 11.83 -5.71
N ARG A 103 39.83 12.73 -6.09
CA ARG A 103 38.68 12.39 -6.92
C ARG A 103 39.21 11.98 -8.29
N GLN A 104 39.55 10.71 -8.47
CA GLN A 104 39.74 10.15 -9.80
C GLN A 104 38.37 10.19 -10.48
N GLU A 105 38.27 11.03 -11.52
CA GLU A 105 37.10 11.16 -12.37
C GLU A 105 36.92 9.88 -13.20
N ASP A 106 36.41 8.82 -12.57
CA ASP A 106 36.05 7.60 -13.29
C ASP A 106 34.68 7.75 -13.96
N SER A 107 34.73 8.49 -15.06
CA SER A 107 33.79 8.50 -16.16
C SER A 107 33.58 7.09 -16.73
N SER A 108 32.69 6.26 -16.18
CA SER A 108 32.41 4.94 -16.80
C SER A 108 31.01 4.37 -16.50
N LYS A 109 30.04 4.83 -17.30
CA LYS A 109 29.13 4.00 -18.13
C LYS A 109 28.97 2.54 -17.66
N GLY A 110 28.04 2.25 -16.74
CA GLY A 110 27.95 0.91 -16.13
C GLY A 110 26.57 0.28 -15.96
N LYS A 111 25.48 0.78 -16.57
CA LYS A 111 24.15 0.11 -16.46
C LYS A 111 23.37 -0.06 -17.77
N LEU A 112 24.01 0.08 -18.93
CA LEU A 112 23.45 -0.38 -20.22
C LEU A 112 23.70 -1.89 -20.49
N LYS A 113 24.57 -2.57 -19.72
CA LYS A 113 24.95 -3.97 -19.98
C LYS A 113 23.91 -5.04 -19.60
N VAL A 114 22.91 -4.74 -18.77
CA VAL A 114 21.88 -5.73 -18.42
C VAL A 114 20.97 -6.03 -19.62
N LYS A 115 20.74 -5.06 -20.51
CA LYS A 115 19.85 -5.22 -21.67
C LYS A 115 20.46 -6.06 -22.81
N LYS A 116 21.79 -6.05 -22.96
CA LYS A 116 22.48 -6.78 -24.05
C LYS A 116 22.67 -8.27 -23.78
N ARG A 117 22.58 -8.72 -22.52
CA ARG A 117 22.65 -10.16 -22.18
C ARG A 117 21.35 -10.92 -22.46
N LYS A 118 20.20 -10.24 -22.49
CA LYS A 118 18.90 -10.89 -22.72
C LYS A 118 18.58 -11.14 -24.19
N LEU A 119 19.05 -10.30 -25.11
CA LEU A 119 18.88 -10.54 -26.55
C LEU A 119 19.80 -11.64 -27.12
N LYS A 120 20.86 -12.05 -26.40
CA LYS A 120 21.76 -13.11 -26.88
C LYS A 120 21.31 -14.52 -26.44
N SER A 121 20.46 -14.64 -25.42
CA SER A 121 19.97 -15.95 -24.95
C SER A 121 18.78 -16.51 -25.74
N GLU A 122 18.22 -15.76 -26.69
CA GLU A 122 17.08 -16.19 -27.52
C GLU A 122 17.47 -16.59 -28.96
N SER A 123 18.76 -16.50 -29.33
CA SER A 123 19.23 -16.82 -30.70
C SER A 123 20.22 -17.99 -30.79
N GLU A 124 20.37 -18.79 -29.74
CA GLU A 124 21.30 -19.95 -29.69
C GLU A 124 20.62 -21.23 -29.17
N SER A 125 19.29 -21.31 -29.32
CA SER A 125 18.48 -22.49 -28.99
C SER A 125 17.54 -22.86 -30.15
N ASP A 126 18.10 -22.98 -31.35
CA ASP A 126 17.59 -23.86 -32.42
C ASP A 126 18.66 -24.94 -32.65
#